data_AF-A0A7C1PZ07-F1
#
_entry.id   AF-A0A7C1PZ07-F1
#
_cell.length_a   1.000
_cell.length_b   1.000
_cell.length_c   1.000
_cell.angle_alpha   90.00
_cell.angle_beta   90.00
_cell.angle_gamma   90.00
#
_symmetry.space_group_name_H-M   'P 1'
#
loop_
_entity.id
_entity.type
_entity.pdbx_description
1 polymer ?
#
loop_
_entity_poly.entity_id
_entity_poly.type
_entity_poly.pdbx_seq_one_letter_code
_entity_poly.pdbx_strand_id
1 'polypeptide(L)'
;MYDNRLISNLIISYVLKKSMNTIISGQTILLSDQFASIKKTIEELPEFSNLLKICLFNNEQKSLTFKTEKIHPKYIKNNIISVMLLFSNPHPISVKTGIFLSEPRSRSFWQRLFDCSSMNPPEKLKKTITSWTSSSPNILSEYLLKGEYSDKIMLFFDCLEALPTNQYSDLKKLFSGKEGRKLRKQALQNPGYKNIIGISQRNYIKSWIVFSAEAYRYIVGEKDIAKYAPDRICKAIDDYTINKNTNIFWESLKDLKKKIRHNTYEVTVYLSLIARRKNWEARNGEKYFTIMLNQIFDHILVNYL
;
A
#
# COMPACT_ATOMS: atom_id res chain seq x y z
N MET A 1 -15.13 -35.04 27.99
CA MET A 1 -14.12 -33.95 27.95
C MET A 1 -13.97 -33.51 26.51
N TYR A 2 -14.48 -32.34 26.13
CA TYR A 2 -14.25 -31.81 24.78
C TYR A 2 -12.78 -31.38 24.64
N ASP A 3 -12.15 -31.78 23.54
CA ASP A 3 -10.75 -31.46 23.27
C ASP A 3 -10.59 -29.94 23.09
N ASN A 4 -10.08 -29.27 24.12
CA ASN A 4 -9.82 -27.84 24.14
C ASN A 4 -8.94 -27.36 22.97
N ARG A 5 -8.16 -28.26 22.34
CA ARG A 5 -7.38 -27.93 21.13
C ARG A 5 -8.26 -27.78 19.90
N LEU A 6 -9.30 -28.59 19.76
CA LEU A 6 -10.24 -28.53 18.65
C LEU A 6 -11.08 -27.25 18.70
N ILE A 7 -11.57 -26.88 19.89
CA ILE A 7 -12.31 -25.63 20.11
C ILE A 7 -11.39 -24.41 19.84
N SER A 8 -10.16 -24.43 20.34
CA SER A 8 -9.17 -23.38 20.08
C SER A 8 -8.87 -23.22 18.58
N ASN A 9 -8.65 -24.31 17.86
CA ASN A 9 -8.39 -24.28 16.41
C ASN A 9 -9.60 -23.77 15.61
N LEU A 10 -10.82 -24.12 16.00
CA LEU A 10 -12.06 -23.63 15.39
C LEU A 10 -12.25 -22.13 15.62
N ILE A 11 -12.02 -21.65 16.84
CA ILE A 11 -12.10 -20.22 17.17
C ILE A 11 -11.02 -19.44 16.41
N ILE A 12 -9.78 -19.93 16.37
CA ILE A 12 -8.69 -19.32 15.60
C ILE A 12 -9.07 -19.25 14.12
N SER A 13 -9.52 -20.36 13.52
CA SER A 13 -9.95 -20.39 12.11
C SER A 13 -11.07 -19.39 11.82
N TYR A 14 -12.07 -19.29 12.70
CA TYR A 14 -13.17 -18.34 12.56
C TYR A 14 -12.72 -16.88 12.66
N VAL A 15 -11.89 -16.55 13.66
CA VAL A 15 -11.34 -15.20 13.85
C VAL A 15 -10.46 -14.79 12.67
N LEU A 16 -9.62 -15.70 12.17
CA LEU A 16 -8.77 -15.46 11.01
C LEU A 16 -9.59 -15.21 9.74
N LYS A 17 -10.65 -16.00 9.52
CA LYS A 17 -11.57 -15.80 8.39
C LYS A 17 -12.29 -14.44 8.48
N LYS A 18 -12.71 -14.02 9.67
CA LYS A 18 -13.37 -12.72 9.90
C LYS A 18 -12.41 -11.54 9.66
N SER A 19 -11.14 -11.66 10.07
CA SER A 19 -10.12 -10.64 9.82
C SER A 19 -9.83 -10.48 8.33
N MET A 20 -9.72 -11.59 7.58
CA MET A 20 -9.49 -11.55 6.13
C MET A 20 -10.66 -10.93 5.36
N ASN A 21 -11.90 -11.16 5.80
CA ASN A 21 -13.08 -10.49 5.23
C ASN A 21 -13.10 -8.96 5.45
N THR A 22 -12.31 -8.45 6.40
CA THR A 22 -12.16 -7.00 6.63
C THR A 22 -11.16 -6.38 5.66
N ILE A 23 -10.18 -7.17 5.21
CA ILE A 23 -9.10 -6.71 4.33
C ILE A 23 -9.48 -6.83 2.87
N ILE A 24 -10.04 -7.98 2.47
CA ILE A 24 -10.45 -8.24 1.10
C ILE A 24 -11.87 -7.73 0.90
N SER A 25 -12.09 -6.92 -0.13
CA SER A 25 -13.42 -6.44 -0.52
C SER A 25 -13.67 -6.63 -2.01
N GLY A 26 -14.94 -6.71 -2.40
CA GLY A 26 -15.36 -6.73 -3.81
C GLY A 26 -15.60 -5.31 -4.33
N GLN A 27 -15.24 -5.07 -5.58
CA GLN A 27 -15.59 -3.86 -6.32
C GLN A 27 -16.10 -4.22 -7.70
N THR A 28 -16.97 -3.39 -8.26
CA THR A 28 -17.50 -3.54 -9.61
C THR A 28 -17.26 -2.25 -10.38
N ILE A 29 -16.73 -2.38 -11.59
CA ILE A 29 -16.58 -1.27 -12.54
C ILE A 29 -17.41 -1.55 -13.79
N LEU A 30 -18.07 -0.52 -14.28
CA LEU A 30 -18.75 -0.55 -15.57
C LEU A 30 -17.72 -0.33 -16.67
N LEU A 31 -17.64 -1.24 -17.65
CA LEU A 31 -16.67 -1.16 -18.75
C LEU A 31 -17.28 -0.57 -20.03
N SER A 32 -18.60 -0.60 -20.15
CA SER A 32 -19.35 -0.06 -21.30
C SER A 32 -18.77 -0.56 -22.64
N ASP A 33 -18.40 0.34 -23.55
CA ASP A 33 -17.90 0.00 -24.88
C ASP A 33 -16.52 -0.68 -24.86
N GLN A 34 -15.77 -0.56 -23.76
CA GLN A 34 -14.48 -1.24 -23.59
C GLN A 34 -14.63 -2.67 -23.07
N PHE A 35 -15.86 -3.15 -22.80
CA PHE A 35 -16.08 -4.46 -22.19
C PHE A 35 -15.47 -5.60 -22.99
N ALA A 36 -15.77 -5.68 -24.29
CA ALA A 36 -15.31 -6.80 -25.13
C ALA A 36 -13.78 -6.84 -25.24
N SER A 37 -13.13 -5.70 -25.43
CA SER A 37 -11.67 -5.61 -25.55
C SER A 37 -10.96 -5.93 -24.24
N ILE A 38 -11.43 -5.40 -23.11
CA ILE A 38 -10.87 -5.65 -21.78
C ILE A 38 -11.08 -7.11 -21.38
N LYS A 39 -12.28 -7.66 -21.61
CA LYS A 39 -12.58 -9.06 -21.34
C LYS A 39 -11.65 -9.99 -22.11
N LYS A 40 -11.56 -9.80 -23.43
CA LYS A 40 -10.65 -10.55 -24.30
C LYS A 40 -9.20 -10.47 -23.81
N THR A 41 -8.72 -9.27 -23.48
CA THR A 41 -7.36 -9.04 -22.99
C THR A 41 -7.08 -9.82 -21.71
N ILE A 42 -8.02 -9.83 -20.76
CA ILE A 42 -7.87 -10.54 -19.49
C ILE A 42 -7.95 -12.06 -19.68
N GLU A 43 -8.82 -12.55 -20.56
CA GLU A 43 -9.03 -13.98 -20.82
C GLU A 43 -7.88 -14.62 -21.63
N GLU A 44 -7.27 -13.87 -22.56
CA GLU A 44 -6.29 -14.42 -23.49
C GLU A 44 -4.83 -14.19 -23.10
N LEU A 45 -4.51 -13.12 -22.35
CA LEU A 45 -3.11 -12.78 -22.09
C LEU A 45 -2.60 -13.40 -20.76
N PRO A 46 -1.43 -14.10 -20.78
CA PRO A 46 -0.90 -14.80 -19.61
C PRO A 46 -0.67 -13.92 -18.37
N GLU A 47 -0.31 -12.65 -18.56
CA GLU A 47 -0.08 -11.71 -17.46
C GLU A 47 -1.34 -11.40 -16.62
N PHE A 48 -2.55 -11.71 -17.10
CA PHE A 48 -3.80 -11.53 -16.35
C PHE A 48 -4.36 -12.84 -15.76
N SER A 49 -3.66 -13.97 -15.92
CA SER A 49 -4.07 -15.29 -15.39
C SER A 49 -4.36 -15.30 -13.87
N ASN A 50 -3.69 -14.46 -13.08
CA ASN A 50 -3.97 -14.32 -11.66
C ASN A 50 -5.16 -13.39 -11.37
N LEU A 51 -5.41 -12.39 -12.20
CA LEU A 51 -6.58 -11.51 -12.09
C LEU A 51 -7.87 -12.30 -12.38
N LEU A 52 -7.87 -13.16 -13.40
CA LEU A 52 -8.98 -14.06 -13.73
C LEU A 52 -9.48 -14.89 -12.53
N LYS A 53 -8.59 -15.28 -11.62
CA LYS A 53 -8.94 -16.08 -10.43
C LYS A 53 -9.69 -15.28 -9.36
N ILE A 54 -9.72 -13.95 -9.47
CA ILE A 54 -10.30 -13.05 -8.48
C ILE A 54 -11.26 -12.02 -9.11
N CYS A 55 -11.64 -12.20 -10.37
CA CYS A 55 -12.61 -11.35 -11.06
C CYS A 55 -13.68 -12.17 -11.80
N LEU A 56 -14.80 -11.51 -12.09
CA LEU A 56 -15.96 -12.05 -12.78
C LEU A 56 -16.50 -10.99 -13.74
N PHE A 57 -16.78 -11.40 -14.98
CA PHE A 57 -17.43 -10.55 -15.97
C PHE A 57 -18.95 -10.74 -15.92
N ASN A 58 -19.68 -9.63 -16.00
CA ASN A 58 -21.12 -9.64 -16.26
C ASN A 58 -21.36 -9.11 -17.68
N ASN A 59 -21.75 -10.01 -18.59
CA ASN A 59 -21.96 -9.67 -20.00
C ASN A 59 -23.18 -8.75 -20.19
N GLU A 60 -24.26 -8.94 -19.43
CA GLU A 60 -25.49 -8.16 -19.53
C GLU A 60 -25.24 -6.70 -19.12
N GLN A 61 -24.61 -6.51 -17.96
CA GLN A 61 -24.28 -5.19 -17.42
C GLN A 61 -23.01 -4.59 -18.02
N LYS A 62 -22.28 -5.34 -18.87
CA LYS A 62 -20.97 -4.95 -19.40
C LYS A 62 -20.01 -4.48 -18.29
N SER A 63 -19.93 -5.24 -17.20
CA SER A 63 -19.18 -4.87 -15.99
C SER A 63 -18.16 -5.94 -15.58
N LEU A 64 -17.17 -5.52 -14.81
CA LEU A 64 -16.15 -6.37 -14.20
C LEU A 64 -16.22 -6.22 -12.69
N THR A 65 -16.51 -7.32 -12.01
CA THR A 65 -16.43 -7.43 -10.55
C THR A 65 -15.11 -8.09 -10.17
N PHE A 66 -14.36 -7.53 -9.24
CA PHE A 66 -13.07 -8.06 -8.81
C PHE A 66 -12.86 -7.90 -7.31
N LYS A 67 -12.00 -8.74 -6.74
CA LYS A 67 -11.53 -8.57 -5.35
C LYS A 67 -10.36 -7.58 -5.31
N THR A 68 -10.32 -6.78 -4.27
CA THR A 68 -9.23 -5.87 -3.93
C THR A 68 -8.91 -5.98 -2.44
N GLU A 69 -7.87 -5.30 -1.97
CA GLU A 69 -7.47 -5.33 -0.57
C GLU A 69 -7.20 -3.93 -0.01
N LYS A 70 -7.47 -3.74 1.29
CA LYS A 70 -7.16 -2.55 2.07
C LYS A 70 -6.94 -2.95 3.52
N ILE A 71 -6.08 -2.27 4.26
CA ILE A 71 -5.86 -2.59 5.69
C ILE A 71 -6.08 -1.34 6.50
N HIS A 72 -7.24 -1.26 7.15
CA HIS A 72 -7.62 -0.17 8.04
C HIS A 72 -7.77 -0.71 9.45
N PRO A 73 -7.04 -0.19 10.45
CA PRO A 73 -7.21 -0.57 11.84
C PRO A 73 -8.67 -0.42 12.28
N LYS A 74 -9.15 -1.36 13.09
CA LYS A 74 -10.56 -1.39 13.55
C LYS A 74 -10.87 -0.28 14.55
N TYR A 75 -9.87 0.14 15.31
CA TYR A 75 -10.00 1.13 16.37
C TYR A 75 -8.82 2.09 16.30
N ILE A 76 -9.11 3.38 16.37
CA ILE A 76 -8.09 4.42 16.48
C ILE A 76 -7.74 4.57 17.95
N LYS A 77 -6.48 4.32 18.31
CA LYS A 77 -6.01 4.56 19.69
C LYS A 77 -5.87 6.07 19.92
N ASN A 78 -6.19 6.53 21.13
CA ASN A 78 -5.95 7.92 21.50
C ASN A 78 -4.45 8.23 21.43
N ASN A 79 -4.09 9.45 21.05
CA ASN A 79 -2.72 9.95 20.97
C ASN A 79 -1.77 9.18 20.03
N ILE A 80 -2.29 8.39 19.09
CA ILE A 80 -1.49 7.75 18.04
C ILE A 80 -1.58 8.52 16.73
N ILE A 81 -0.46 8.67 16.02
CA ILE A 81 -0.45 9.37 14.73
C ILE A 81 -0.87 8.39 13.63
N SER A 82 -1.94 8.71 12.92
CA SER A 82 -2.39 7.90 11.80
C SER A 82 -1.66 8.28 10.50
N VAL A 83 -1.14 7.29 9.79
CA VAL A 83 -0.35 7.43 8.56
C VAL A 83 -0.90 6.50 7.47
N MET A 84 -1.13 7.02 6.26
CA MET A 84 -1.57 6.22 5.11
C MET A 84 -0.36 5.78 4.28
N LEU A 85 -0.26 4.48 3.97
CA LEU A 85 0.66 3.91 3.00
C LEU A 85 -0.11 3.63 1.71
N LEU A 86 0.26 4.32 0.64
CA LEU A 86 -0.44 4.30 -0.65
C LEU A 86 0.38 3.58 -1.73
N PHE A 87 -0.21 2.51 -2.26
CA PHE A 87 0.31 1.79 -3.41
C PHE A 87 -0.44 2.21 -4.69
N SER A 88 0.16 1.94 -5.85
CA SER A 88 -0.50 2.20 -7.13
C SER A 88 -1.74 1.32 -7.29
N ASN A 89 -1.55 0.01 -7.18
CA ASN A 89 -2.60 -1.00 -7.26
C ASN A 89 -2.13 -2.29 -6.56
N PRO A 90 -3.04 -3.18 -6.14
CA PRO A 90 -2.66 -4.41 -5.46
C PRO A 90 -2.17 -5.47 -6.46
N HIS A 91 -1.38 -6.42 -5.96
CA HIS A 91 -0.99 -7.59 -6.75
C HIS A 91 -2.01 -8.72 -6.52
N PRO A 92 -2.50 -9.43 -7.57
CA PRO A 92 -3.60 -10.38 -7.43
C PRO A 92 -3.30 -11.55 -6.49
N ILE A 93 -2.04 -12.00 -6.41
CA ILE A 93 -1.61 -13.01 -5.42
C ILE A 93 -1.76 -12.50 -3.98
N SER A 94 -1.43 -11.22 -3.74
CA SER A 94 -1.53 -10.59 -2.42
C SER A 94 -2.98 -10.52 -1.98
N VAL A 95 -3.88 -10.08 -2.88
CA VAL A 95 -5.33 -10.08 -2.66
C VAL A 95 -5.85 -11.47 -2.32
N LYS A 96 -5.37 -12.53 -2.99
CA LYS A 96 -5.78 -13.92 -2.67
C LYS A 96 -5.42 -14.32 -1.24
N THR A 97 -4.29 -13.83 -0.73
CA THR A 97 -3.82 -14.10 0.64
C THR A 97 -4.30 -13.10 1.68
N GLY A 98 -4.86 -11.96 1.25
CA GLY A 98 -5.42 -10.91 2.10
C GLY A 98 -4.38 -10.10 2.87
N ILE A 99 -3.18 -9.92 2.32
CA ILE A 99 -2.14 -9.04 2.85
C ILE A 99 -1.36 -8.47 1.67
N PHE A 100 -1.23 -7.13 1.61
CA PHE A 100 -0.40 -6.45 0.63
C PHE A 100 1.03 -7.03 0.60
N LEU A 101 1.63 -7.14 -0.59
CA LEU A 101 3.04 -7.50 -0.72
C LEU A 101 3.43 -8.86 -0.07
N SER A 102 2.46 -9.75 0.16
CA SER A 102 2.66 -11.10 0.71
C SER A 102 3.16 -12.12 -0.32
N GLU A 103 3.12 -11.78 -1.61
CA GLU A 103 3.61 -12.60 -2.69
C GLU A 103 5.12 -12.82 -2.52
N PRO A 104 5.66 -14.01 -2.86
CA PRO A 104 7.01 -14.41 -2.47
C PRO A 104 8.12 -13.37 -2.72
N ARG A 105 8.06 -12.65 -3.84
CA ARG A 105 9.06 -11.64 -4.24
C ARG A 105 8.96 -10.31 -3.48
N SER A 106 7.90 -10.08 -2.72
CA SER A 106 7.64 -8.81 -2.05
C SER A 106 7.64 -8.88 -0.54
N ARG A 107 7.63 -10.08 0.05
CA ARG A 107 7.59 -10.30 1.52
C ARG A 107 8.62 -9.49 2.30
N SER A 108 9.81 -9.27 1.76
CA SER A 108 10.83 -8.49 2.46
C SER A 108 10.42 -7.03 2.69
N PHE A 109 9.35 -6.53 2.04
CA PHE A 109 8.76 -5.23 2.37
C PHE A 109 8.37 -5.16 3.84
N TRP A 110 7.73 -6.20 4.37
CA TRP A 110 7.30 -6.25 5.75
C TRP A 110 8.48 -6.23 6.71
N GLN A 111 9.55 -6.95 6.38
CA GLN A 111 10.81 -6.84 7.13
C GLN A 111 11.32 -5.41 7.15
N ARG A 112 11.43 -4.75 5.99
CA ARG A 112 11.97 -3.38 5.93
C ARG A 112 11.09 -2.33 6.61
N LEU A 113 9.78 -2.50 6.56
CA LEU A 113 8.83 -1.65 7.28
C LEU A 113 8.99 -1.81 8.80
N PHE A 114 9.12 -3.04 9.29
CA PHE A 114 9.23 -3.33 10.72
C PHE A 114 10.66 -3.23 11.28
N ASP A 115 11.67 -3.12 10.42
CA ASP A 115 13.03 -2.69 10.77
C ASP A 115 13.08 -1.19 11.12
N CYS A 116 12.02 -0.42 10.85
CA CYS A 116 11.96 1.01 11.19
C CYS A 116 11.85 1.22 12.72
N SER A 117 12.60 2.19 13.24
CA SER A 117 12.70 2.49 14.68
C SER A 117 11.34 2.83 15.32
N SER A 118 10.43 3.41 14.54
CA SER A 118 9.10 3.83 14.99
C SER A 118 8.09 2.69 15.13
N MET A 119 8.39 1.47 14.64
CA MET A 119 7.44 0.36 14.74
C MET A 119 7.54 -0.34 16.10
N ASN A 120 8.70 -0.84 16.51
CA ASN A 120 8.82 -1.64 17.75
C ASN A 120 7.75 -2.75 17.92
N PRO A 121 7.61 -3.68 16.95
CA PRO A 121 6.60 -4.72 17.01
C PRO A 121 6.86 -5.76 18.12
N PRO A 122 5.81 -6.43 18.64
CA PRO A 122 5.96 -7.55 19.57
C PRO A 122 6.80 -8.70 18.99
N GLU A 123 7.46 -9.47 19.85
CA GLU A 123 8.39 -10.54 19.43
C GLU A 123 7.73 -11.60 18.52
N LYS A 124 6.47 -11.94 18.81
CA LYS A 124 5.69 -12.86 17.96
C LYS A 124 5.53 -12.31 16.53
N LEU A 125 5.31 -11.02 16.38
CA LEU A 125 5.20 -10.37 15.06
C LEU A 125 6.57 -10.33 14.39
N LYS A 126 7.64 -9.95 15.10
CA LYS A 126 9.03 -9.99 14.59
C LYS A 126 9.38 -11.36 14.01
N LYS A 127 9.17 -12.42 14.78
CA LYS A 127 9.41 -13.81 14.33
C LYS A 127 8.57 -14.18 13.10
N THR A 128 7.32 -13.74 13.04
CA THR A 128 6.41 -14.00 11.91
C THR A 128 6.92 -13.38 10.61
N ILE A 129 7.54 -12.19 10.70
CA ILE A 129 8.07 -11.45 9.56
C ILE A 129 9.42 -12.02 9.11
N THR A 130 10.30 -12.41 10.05
CA THR A 130 11.63 -12.95 9.73
C THR A 130 11.57 -14.41 9.26
N SER A 131 10.60 -15.19 9.75
CA SER A 131 10.39 -16.59 9.38
C SER A 131 9.04 -16.77 8.70
N TRP A 132 8.92 -16.31 7.47
CA TRP A 132 7.64 -16.29 6.75
C TRP A 132 7.12 -17.70 6.44
N THR A 133 5.91 -18.01 6.89
CA THR A 133 5.21 -19.28 6.62
C THR A 133 3.85 -19.04 5.96
N SER A 134 3.09 -20.10 5.70
CA SER A 134 1.71 -20.00 5.19
C SER A 134 0.75 -19.32 6.16
N SER A 135 1.04 -19.30 7.47
CA SER A 135 0.21 -18.62 8.48
C SER A 135 0.60 -17.16 8.72
N SER A 136 1.75 -16.71 8.23
CA SER A 136 2.24 -15.34 8.43
C SER A 136 1.26 -14.25 7.98
N PRO A 137 0.56 -14.34 6.83
CA PRO A 137 -0.43 -13.34 6.43
C PRO A 137 -1.56 -13.16 7.47
N ASN A 138 -2.01 -14.27 8.05
CA ASN A 138 -3.08 -14.29 9.06
C ASN A 138 -2.66 -13.64 10.38
N ILE A 139 -1.43 -13.91 10.83
CA ILE A 139 -0.91 -13.31 12.06
C ILE A 139 -0.66 -11.82 11.83
N LEU A 140 -0.03 -11.47 10.72
CA LEU A 140 0.25 -10.07 10.38
C LEU A 140 -1.04 -9.26 10.23
N SER A 141 -2.09 -9.81 9.60
CA SER A 141 -3.37 -9.11 9.46
C SER A 141 -4.01 -8.80 10.81
N GLU A 142 -3.93 -9.72 11.76
CA GLU A 142 -4.44 -9.52 13.11
C GLU A 142 -3.76 -8.33 13.80
N TYR A 143 -2.42 -8.29 13.79
CA TYR A 143 -1.66 -7.19 14.37
C TYR A 143 -1.96 -5.86 13.69
N LEU A 144 -2.01 -5.85 12.35
CA LEU A 144 -2.29 -4.64 11.58
C LEU A 144 -3.69 -4.09 11.87
N LEU A 145 -4.70 -4.95 11.94
CA LEU A 145 -6.09 -4.57 12.22
C LEU A 145 -6.29 -4.09 13.67
N LYS A 146 -5.48 -4.58 14.62
CA LYS A 146 -5.53 -4.15 16.02
C LYS A 146 -4.64 -2.94 16.35
N GLY A 147 -3.72 -2.56 15.44
CA GLY A 147 -2.72 -1.53 15.75
C GLY A 147 -1.70 -1.97 16.80
N GLU A 148 -1.39 -3.26 16.88
CA GLU A 148 -0.53 -3.88 17.90
C GLU A 148 0.92 -4.06 17.40
N TYR A 149 1.45 -3.06 16.73
CA TYR A 149 2.78 -3.12 16.11
C TYR A 149 3.60 -1.86 16.28
N SER A 150 3.05 -0.83 16.94
CA SER A 150 3.65 0.45 17.32
C SER A 150 2.78 1.12 18.39
N ASP A 151 3.42 1.90 19.25
CA ASP A 151 2.81 2.77 20.25
C ASP A 151 2.65 4.23 19.76
N LYS A 152 3.35 4.60 18.68
CA LYS A 152 3.40 5.97 18.15
C LYS A 152 2.64 6.15 16.84
N ILE A 153 2.65 5.12 15.98
CA ILE A 153 2.14 5.21 14.62
C ILE A 153 1.08 4.14 14.37
N MET A 154 0.00 4.57 13.72
CA MET A 154 -1.03 3.69 13.21
C MET A 154 -1.09 3.77 11.69
N LEU A 155 -0.76 2.66 11.04
CA LEU A 155 -0.69 2.48 9.61
C LEU A 155 -2.05 2.08 9.02
N PHE A 156 -2.45 2.82 7.99
CA PHE A 156 -3.50 2.46 7.05
C PHE A 156 -2.85 2.10 5.72
N PHE A 157 -3.36 1.08 5.03
CA PHE A 157 -2.84 0.64 3.74
C PHE A 157 -3.96 0.69 2.71
N ASP A 158 -3.72 1.37 1.59
CA ASP A 158 -4.71 1.51 0.51
C ASP A 158 -4.04 1.63 -0.87
N CYS A 159 -4.85 1.57 -1.91
CA CYS A 159 -4.41 1.74 -3.30
C CYS A 159 -5.10 2.92 -3.96
N LEU A 160 -4.36 3.63 -4.81
CA LEU A 160 -4.96 4.65 -5.68
C LEU A 160 -5.91 4.02 -6.70
N GLU A 161 -5.55 2.87 -7.27
CA GLU A 161 -6.37 2.13 -8.22
C GLU A 161 -6.59 0.71 -7.73
N ALA A 162 -7.83 0.37 -7.40
CA ALA A 162 -8.16 -0.86 -6.70
C ALA A 162 -8.03 -2.13 -7.57
N LEU A 163 -7.98 -2.02 -8.91
CA LEU A 163 -7.94 -3.17 -9.81
C LEU A 163 -6.59 -3.90 -9.72
N PRO A 164 -6.55 -5.18 -9.32
CA PRO A 164 -5.30 -5.90 -9.17
C PRO A 164 -4.65 -6.25 -10.51
N THR A 165 -3.34 -6.08 -10.63
CA THR A 165 -2.55 -6.59 -11.76
C THR A 165 -1.18 -7.06 -11.28
N ASN A 166 -0.51 -7.94 -12.04
CA ASN A 166 0.82 -8.42 -11.65
C ASN A 166 1.84 -7.26 -11.60
N GLN A 167 1.75 -6.32 -12.54
CA GLN A 167 2.49 -5.06 -12.54
C GLN A 167 1.59 -3.88 -12.89
N TYR A 168 1.93 -2.70 -12.40
CA TYR A 168 1.18 -1.48 -12.73
C TYR A 168 1.19 -1.15 -14.24
N SER A 169 2.23 -1.54 -14.97
CA SER A 169 2.28 -1.45 -16.44
C SER A 169 1.15 -2.23 -17.11
N ASP A 170 0.76 -3.37 -16.53
CA ASP A 170 -0.27 -4.24 -17.10
C ASP A 170 -1.64 -3.58 -16.97
N LEU A 171 -1.88 -2.86 -15.87
CA LEU A 171 -3.07 -2.02 -15.72
C LEU A 171 -3.14 -0.95 -16.81
N LYS A 172 -2.00 -0.33 -17.13
CA LYS A 172 -1.94 0.67 -18.22
C LYS A 172 -2.18 0.05 -19.60
N LYS A 173 -1.66 -1.16 -19.82
CA LYS A 173 -1.87 -1.93 -21.05
C LYS A 173 -3.35 -2.29 -21.21
N LEU A 174 -3.99 -2.73 -20.12
CA LEU A 174 -5.39 -3.13 -20.08
C LEU A 174 -6.33 -1.98 -20.48
N PHE A 175 -6.01 -0.76 -20.04
CA PHE A 175 -6.76 0.46 -20.35
C PHE A 175 -6.02 1.36 -21.35
N SER A 176 -5.44 0.75 -22.38
CA SER A 176 -4.73 1.47 -23.43
C SER A 176 -5.68 2.25 -24.37
N GLY A 177 -5.12 3.15 -25.18
CA GLY A 177 -5.91 4.03 -26.04
C GLY A 177 -6.58 5.21 -25.30
N LYS A 178 -7.24 6.09 -26.06
CA LYS A 178 -7.87 7.30 -25.49
C LYS A 178 -9.04 6.97 -24.56
N GLU A 179 -9.97 6.14 -25.03
CA GLU A 179 -11.17 5.77 -24.27
C GLU A 179 -10.85 4.85 -23.09
N GLY A 180 -9.93 3.89 -23.25
CA GLY A 180 -9.44 3.07 -22.13
C GLY A 180 -8.83 3.92 -21.01
N ARG A 181 -7.94 4.87 -21.35
CA ARG A 181 -7.35 5.79 -20.35
C ARG A 181 -8.40 6.64 -19.65
N LYS A 182 -9.42 7.12 -20.39
CA LYS A 182 -10.54 7.88 -19.82
C LYS A 182 -11.34 7.02 -18.84
N LEU A 183 -11.68 5.79 -19.23
CA LEU A 183 -12.37 4.81 -18.39
C LEU A 183 -11.58 4.52 -17.11
N ARG A 184 -10.28 4.20 -17.21
CA ARG A 184 -9.42 4.00 -16.04
C ARG A 184 -9.44 5.18 -15.07
N LYS A 185 -9.35 6.40 -15.61
CA LYS A 185 -9.39 7.61 -14.78
C LYS A 185 -10.74 7.74 -14.05
N GLN A 186 -11.85 7.50 -14.75
CA GLN A 186 -13.20 7.66 -14.23
C GLN A 186 -13.63 6.54 -13.28
N ALA A 187 -13.24 5.30 -13.55
CA ALA A 187 -13.69 4.13 -12.82
C ALA A 187 -12.73 3.71 -11.68
N LEU A 188 -11.44 4.05 -11.77
CA LEU A 188 -10.43 3.62 -10.80
C LEU A 188 -9.73 4.80 -10.11
N GLN A 189 -9.07 5.67 -10.87
CA GLN A 189 -8.21 6.72 -10.27
C GLN A 189 -9.00 7.77 -9.48
N ASN A 190 -9.99 8.42 -10.11
CA ASN A 190 -10.78 9.46 -9.44
C ASN A 190 -11.57 8.90 -8.24
N PRO A 191 -12.27 7.74 -8.36
CA PRO A 191 -12.96 7.16 -7.22
C PRO A 191 -12.01 6.74 -6.11
N GLY A 192 -10.87 6.12 -6.44
CA GLY A 192 -9.85 5.73 -5.46
C GLY A 192 -9.29 6.94 -4.72
N TYR A 193 -8.99 8.02 -5.42
CA TYR A 193 -8.53 9.27 -4.80
C TYR A 193 -9.56 9.89 -3.87
N LYS A 194 -10.82 9.97 -4.31
CA LYS A 194 -11.94 10.45 -3.48
C LYS A 194 -12.11 9.59 -2.22
N ASN A 195 -11.97 8.26 -2.35
CA ASN A 195 -12.05 7.34 -1.23
C ASN A 195 -10.90 7.57 -0.23
N ILE A 196 -9.65 7.73 -0.70
CA ILE A 196 -8.48 8.00 0.15
C ILE A 196 -8.67 9.30 0.95
N ILE A 197 -9.18 10.37 0.32
CA ILE A 197 -9.51 11.63 1.01
C ILE A 197 -10.56 11.39 2.10
N GLY A 198 -11.65 10.70 1.76
CA GLY A 198 -12.73 10.41 2.70
C GLY A 198 -12.28 9.55 3.89
N ILE A 199 -11.44 8.53 3.66
CA ILE A 199 -10.83 7.73 4.73
C ILE A 199 -9.94 8.61 5.59
N SER A 200 -9.12 9.46 4.97
CA SER A 200 -8.21 10.32 5.70
C SER A 200 -8.94 11.30 6.62
N GLN A 201 -10.00 11.94 6.12
CA GLN A 201 -10.83 12.85 6.92
C GLN A 201 -11.49 12.14 8.10
N ARG A 202 -12.10 10.96 7.88
CA ARG A 202 -12.78 10.19 8.94
C ARG A 202 -11.83 9.66 10.02
N ASN A 203 -10.57 9.41 9.67
CA ASN A 203 -9.58 8.80 10.55
C ASN A 203 -8.45 9.78 10.93
N TYR A 204 -8.61 11.08 10.65
CA TYR A 204 -7.65 12.15 10.93
C TYR A 204 -6.22 11.87 10.40
N ILE A 205 -6.10 11.22 9.24
CA ILE A 205 -4.82 10.85 8.62
C ILE A 205 -4.23 12.03 7.84
N LYS A 206 -3.33 12.77 8.47
CA LYS A 206 -2.73 13.98 7.87
C LYS A 206 -1.37 13.73 7.19
N SER A 207 -0.92 12.48 7.13
CA SER A 207 0.35 12.09 6.48
C SER A 207 0.16 10.88 5.56
N TRP A 208 0.56 11.02 4.29
CA TRP A 208 0.50 9.94 3.28
C TRP A 208 1.90 9.60 2.77
N ILE A 209 2.24 8.32 2.73
CA ILE A 209 3.49 7.79 2.17
C ILE A 209 3.15 7.03 0.88
N VAL A 210 3.62 7.54 -0.25
CA VAL A 210 3.31 7.00 -1.58
C VAL A 210 4.53 6.24 -2.10
N PHE A 211 4.31 5.03 -2.64
CA PHE A 211 5.39 4.17 -3.16
C PHE A 211 5.51 4.17 -4.69
N SER A 212 4.90 5.14 -5.36
CA SER A 212 4.89 5.27 -6.83
C SER A 212 4.93 6.74 -7.24
N ALA A 213 5.93 7.09 -8.04
CA ALA A 213 6.07 8.45 -8.57
C ALA A 213 4.88 8.86 -9.46
N GLU A 214 4.26 7.92 -10.18
CA GLU A 214 3.07 8.20 -11.00
C GLU A 214 1.86 8.52 -10.11
N ALA A 215 1.62 7.72 -9.06
CA ALA A 215 0.55 7.99 -8.11
C ALA A 215 0.80 9.31 -7.35
N TYR A 216 2.04 9.56 -6.94
CA TYR A 216 2.43 10.79 -6.26
C TYR A 216 2.13 12.03 -7.10
N ARG A 217 2.60 12.06 -8.36
CA ARG A 217 2.32 13.15 -9.30
C ARG A 217 0.83 13.38 -9.55
N TYR A 218 0.06 12.30 -9.62
CA TYR A 218 -1.40 12.42 -9.74
C TYR A 218 -2.02 13.07 -8.49
N ILE A 219 -1.64 12.62 -7.31
CA ILE A 219 -2.14 13.11 -6.01
C ILE A 219 -1.79 14.59 -5.81
N VAL A 220 -0.54 14.96 -6.05
CA VAL A 220 -0.07 16.35 -5.85
C VAL A 220 -0.44 17.29 -6.99
N GLY A 221 -0.91 16.78 -8.12
CA GLY A 221 -1.30 17.58 -9.28
C GLY A 221 -0.14 18.18 -10.10
N GLU A 222 1.10 17.76 -9.86
CA GLU A 222 2.30 18.28 -10.56
C GLU A 222 2.95 17.18 -11.40
N LYS A 223 3.14 17.42 -12.71
CA LYS A 223 3.66 16.41 -13.66
C LYS A 223 5.18 16.31 -13.70
N ASP A 224 5.88 17.39 -13.41
CA ASP A 224 7.33 17.49 -13.65
C ASP A 224 8.18 17.22 -12.41
N ILE A 225 7.54 16.90 -11.29
CA ILE A 225 8.23 16.54 -10.05
C ILE A 225 8.55 15.05 -9.95
N ALA A 226 9.39 14.69 -8.97
CA ALA A 226 9.80 13.32 -8.73
C ALA A 226 10.48 12.64 -9.93
N LYS A 227 11.05 13.45 -10.84
CA LYS A 227 11.90 12.95 -11.92
C LYS A 227 13.17 12.33 -11.30
N TYR A 228 13.50 11.12 -11.74
CA TYR A 228 14.62 10.33 -11.20
C TYR A 228 14.61 10.18 -9.67
N ALA A 229 13.41 10.22 -9.04
CA ALA A 229 13.28 10.18 -7.59
C ALA A 229 14.04 9.01 -6.93
N PRO A 230 14.03 7.77 -7.46
CA PRO A 230 14.77 6.68 -6.84
C PRO A 230 16.28 6.96 -6.68
N ASP A 231 16.93 7.52 -7.68
CA ASP A 231 18.38 7.76 -7.64
C ASP A 231 18.71 8.97 -6.77
N ARG A 232 17.86 10.00 -6.80
CA ARG A 232 17.95 11.16 -5.90
C ARG A 232 17.78 10.77 -4.43
N ILE A 233 16.83 9.88 -4.12
CA ILE A 233 16.62 9.35 -2.76
C ILE A 233 17.87 8.60 -2.31
N CYS A 234 18.44 7.71 -3.14
CA CYS A 234 19.64 6.97 -2.77
C CYS A 234 20.82 7.92 -2.49
N LYS A 235 21.03 8.92 -3.36
CA LYS A 235 22.07 9.95 -3.15
C LYS A 235 21.86 10.73 -1.85
N ALA A 236 20.63 11.20 -1.59
CA ALA A 236 20.31 11.93 -0.36
C ALA A 236 20.57 11.08 0.89
N ILE A 237 20.26 9.79 0.83
CA ILE A 237 20.54 8.86 1.93
C ILE A 237 22.05 8.68 2.12
N ASP A 238 22.82 8.46 1.06
CA ASP A 238 24.28 8.36 1.16
C ASP A 238 24.86 9.63 1.82
N ASP A 239 24.47 10.81 1.34
CA ASP A 239 24.90 12.10 1.91
C ASP A 239 24.48 12.24 3.39
N TYR A 240 23.27 11.78 3.75
CA TYR A 240 22.79 11.77 5.14
C TYR A 240 23.59 10.78 6.01
N THR A 241 23.95 9.60 5.50
CA THR A 241 24.69 8.61 6.30
C THR A 241 26.08 9.12 6.69
N ILE A 242 26.67 10.00 5.89
CA ILE A 242 27.96 10.66 6.14
C ILE A 242 27.78 11.87 7.07
N ASN A 243 26.87 12.78 6.71
CA ASN A 243 26.80 14.10 7.34
C ASN A 243 25.83 14.19 8.53
N LYS A 244 24.96 13.19 8.70
CA LYS A 244 23.88 13.13 9.70
C LYS A 244 23.01 14.39 9.76
N ASN A 245 22.84 15.08 8.63
CA ASN A 245 22.11 16.35 8.54
C ASN A 245 20.74 16.16 7.87
N THR A 246 19.69 16.15 8.69
CA THR A 246 18.29 15.97 8.24
C THR A 246 17.78 17.15 7.40
N ASN A 247 18.28 18.37 7.61
CA ASN A 247 17.86 19.52 6.82
C ASN A 247 18.38 19.41 5.38
N ILE A 248 19.65 19.07 5.20
CA ILE A 248 20.24 18.84 3.86
C ILE A 248 19.50 17.69 3.15
N PHE A 249 19.18 16.62 3.88
CA PHE A 249 18.39 15.50 3.35
C PHE A 249 17.06 15.98 2.76
N TRP A 250 16.25 16.71 3.53
CA TRP A 250 14.94 17.15 3.07
C TRP A 250 14.99 18.26 2.03
N GLU A 251 15.98 19.16 2.08
CA GLU A 251 16.19 20.18 1.04
C GLU A 251 16.48 19.54 -0.32
N SER A 252 17.31 18.48 -0.36
CA SER A 252 17.64 17.76 -1.59
C SER A 252 16.42 17.02 -2.21
N LEU A 253 15.41 16.74 -1.39
CA LEU A 253 14.20 15.99 -1.74
C LEU A 253 12.92 16.84 -1.57
N LYS A 254 13.02 18.18 -1.62
CA LYS A 254 11.90 19.09 -1.31
C LYS A 254 10.66 18.87 -2.19
N ASP A 255 10.83 18.44 -3.44
CA ASP A 255 9.72 18.13 -4.35
C ASP A 255 9.06 16.77 -4.06
N LEU A 256 9.68 15.94 -3.19
CA LEU A 256 9.16 14.64 -2.75
C LEU A 256 8.37 14.73 -1.44
N LYS A 257 8.25 15.94 -0.87
CA LYS A 257 7.43 16.25 0.31
C LYS A 257 6.53 17.44 -0.02
N LYS A 258 5.23 17.21 -0.21
CA LYS A 258 4.28 18.26 -0.59
C LYS A 258 3.09 18.30 0.36
N LYS A 259 2.66 19.51 0.71
CA LYS A 259 1.37 19.72 1.37
C LYS A 259 0.30 19.90 0.31
N ILE A 260 -0.79 19.16 0.44
CA ILE A 260 -1.98 19.31 -0.38
C ILE A 260 -3.16 19.68 0.52
N ARG A 261 -4.09 20.46 -0.02
CA ARG A 261 -5.28 20.92 0.70
C ARG A 261 -6.54 20.52 -0.04
N HIS A 262 -7.44 19.86 0.69
CA HIS A 262 -8.79 19.52 0.24
C HIS A 262 -9.80 20.22 1.15
N ASN A 263 -10.35 21.33 0.68
CA ASN A 263 -11.18 22.23 1.49
C ASN A 263 -10.41 22.70 2.74
N THR A 264 -10.87 22.34 3.93
CA THR A 264 -10.20 22.64 5.21
C THR A 264 -9.22 21.56 5.66
N TYR A 265 -9.12 20.45 4.92
CA TYR A 265 -8.29 19.30 5.29
C TYR A 265 -6.93 19.35 4.60
N GLU A 266 -5.86 19.51 5.37
CA GLU A 266 -4.48 19.53 4.88
C GLU A 266 -3.79 18.17 5.14
N VAL A 267 -3.06 17.69 4.14
CA VAL A 267 -2.28 16.45 4.20
C VAL A 267 -0.87 16.71 3.70
N THR A 268 0.12 16.15 4.37
CA THR A 268 1.49 16.08 3.86
C THR A 268 1.70 14.74 3.14
N VAL A 269 2.07 14.80 1.87
CA VAL A 269 2.33 13.66 1.00
C VAL A 269 3.82 13.51 0.80
N TYR A 270 4.34 12.33 1.11
CA TYR A 270 5.74 11.94 0.95
C TYR A 270 5.84 10.91 -0.17
N LEU A 271 6.76 11.09 -1.11
CA LEU A 271 7.18 10.04 -2.02
C LEU A 271 8.32 9.25 -1.37
N SER A 272 8.11 7.96 -1.15
CA SER A 272 9.14 7.03 -0.68
C SER A 272 9.80 6.28 -1.84
N LEU A 273 10.85 5.52 -1.53
CA LEU A 273 11.49 4.62 -2.48
C LEU A 273 10.50 3.52 -2.90
N ILE A 274 10.44 3.22 -4.19
CA ILE A 274 9.56 2.17 -4.71
C ILE A 274 9.84 0.83 -4.03
N ALA A 275 8.79 0.07 -3.70
CA ALA A 275 8.92 -1.22 -2.99
C ALA A 275 9.75 -2.28 -3.74
N ARG A 276 10.01 -2.09 -5.05
CA ARG A 276 10.91 -2.95 -5.83
C ARG A 276 12.39 -2.77 -5.47
N ARG A 277 12.80 -1.58 -4.99
CA ARG A 277 14.19 -1.28 -4.59
C ARG A 277 14.41 -1.46 -3.07
N LYS A 278 13.48 -2.12 -2.38
CA LYS A 278 13.49 -2.29 -0.91
C LYS A 278 14.74 -2.95 -0.32
N ASN A 279 15.46 -3.75 -1.10
CA ASN A 279 16.62 -4.50 -0.64
C ASN A 279 17.96 -3.86 -1.01
N TRP A 280 17.96 -2.71 -1.69
CA TRP A 280 19.19 -1.98 -2.01
C TRP A 280 19.87 -1.46 -0.73
N GLU A 281 21.19 -1.52 -0.70
CA GLU A 281 22.02 -1.21 0.47
C GLU A 281 22.75 0.12 0.28
N ALA A 282 22.75 0.93 1.33
CA ALA A 282 23.65 2.05 1.49
C ALA A 282 25.06 1.56 1.84
N ARG A 283 26.04 2.47 1.82
CA ARG A 283 27.45 2.15 2.09
C ARG A 283 27.71 1.50 3.46
N ASN A 284 26.84 1.77 4.43
CA ASN A 284 26.94 1.20 5.78
C ASN A 284 26.19 -0.14 5.95
N GLY A 285 25.69 -0.73 4.86
CA GLY A 285 24.95 -2.01 4.86
C GLY A 285 23.46 -1.89 5.23
N GLU A 286 23.00 -0.74 5.69
CA GLU A 286 21.58 -0.51 5.94
C GLU A 286 20.79 -0.39 4.63
N LYS A 287 19.49 -0.67 4.68
CA LYS A 287 18.64 -0.62 3.48
C LYS A 287 18.15 0.79 3.22
N TYR A 288 18.35 1.30 2.00
CA TYR A 288 17.84 2.61 1.58
C TYR A 288 16.35 2.79 1.88
N PHE A 289 15.56 1.74 1.67
CA PHE A 289 14.12 1.77 1.93
C PHE A 289 13.79 1.98 3.41
N THR A 290 14.48 1.29 4.31
CA THR A 290 14.30 1.45 5.77
C THR A 290 14.77 2.82 6.22
N ILE A 291 15.91 3.31 5.72
CA ILE A 291 16.40 4.66 6.05
C ILE A 291 15.40 5.73 5.58
N MET A 292 14.89 5.63 4.34
CA MET A 292 13.88 6.55 3.81
C MET A 292 12.62 6.58 4.68
N LEU A 293 12.13 5.41 5.08
CA LEU A 293 10.95 5.31 5.95
C LEU A 293 11.22 5.90 7.34
N ASN A 294 12.37 5.63 7.95
CA ASN A 294 12.76 6.27 9.21
C ASN A 294 12.76 7.80 9.08
N GLN A 295 13.38 8.36 8.05
CA GLN A 295 13.37 9.81 7.82
C GLN A 295 11.95 10.37 7.72
N ILE A 296 11.06 9.69 6.99
CA ILE A 296 9.65 10.10 6.87
C ILE A 296 8.94 10.01 8.23
N PHE A 297 9.07 8.89 8.94
CA PHE A 297 8.40 8.67 10.23
C PHE A 297 8.90 9.62 11.30
N ASP A 298 10.21 9.86 11.40
CA ASP A 298 10.79 10.81 12.33
C ASP A 298 10.28 12.23 12.05
N HIS A 299 10.22 12.62 10.77
CA HIS A 299 9.63 13.90 10.37
C HIS A 299 8.13 13.99 10.70
N ILE A 300 7.38 12.90 10.55
CA ILE A 300 5.96 12.85 10.97
C ILE A 300 5.86 12.98 12.49
N LEU A 301 6.67 12.28 13.26
CA LEU A 301 6.60 12.32 14.72
C LEU A 301 6.90 13.71 15.28
N VAL A 302 7.91 14.41 14.75
CA VAL A 302 8.29 15.76 15.19
C VAL A 302 7.20 16.81 14.90
N ASN A 303 6.37 16.63 13.88
CA ASN A 303 5.35 17.63 13.49
C ASN A 303 4.00 17.45 14.21
N TYR A 304 3.83 16.38 14.99
CA TYR A 304 2.55 15.99 15.61
C TYR A 304 2.65 15.71 17.11
N LEU A 305 3.86 15.74 17.67
CA LEU A 305 4.14 15.80 19.10
C LEU A 305 4.42 17.26 19.48
#